data_AF-A0A6C0I554-F1
#
_entry.id   AF-A0A6C0I554-F1
#
_cell.length_a   1.000
_cell.length_b   1.000
_cell.length_c   1.000
_cell.angle_alpha   90.00
_cell.angle_beta   90.00
_cell.angle_gamma   90.00
#
_symmetry.space_group_name_H-M   'P 1'
#
loop_
_entity.id
_entity.type
_entity.pdbx_description
1 polymer ?
#
loop_
_entity_poly.entity_id
_entity_poly.type
_entity_poly.pdbx_seq_one_letter_code
_entity_poly.pdbx_strand_id
1 'polypeptide(L)'
;MTIAREDVIVEAVVVAIYTGILSLPLSLFSIDDPALFFFLLGFVKHGLGSFLGLHSLYCRRKLGPTWFSNGSYLQILLESVGEGLLFILFGNLYSRLGGRIMSAFMIGLSLHLLFELFSFHSLFLKYRCST
;
A
#
# COMPACT_ATOMS: atom_id res chain seq x y z
N MET A 1 17.34 12.46 7.22
CA MET A 1 16.60 13.23 6.21
C MET A 1 15.20 13.46 6.76
N THR A 2 14.90 14.65 7.27
CA THR A 2 13.60 14.99 7.85
C THR A 2 12.65 15.37 6.72
N ILE A 3 11.79 14.43 6.32
CA ILE A 3 10.67 14.71 5.42
C ILE A 3 9.70 15.63 6.18
N ALA A 4 9.19 16.68 5.53
CA ALA A 4 8.20 17.56 6.15
C ALA A 4 6.94 16.75 6.49
N ARG A 5 6.45 16.89 7.72
CA ARG A 5 5.31 16.12 8.27
C ARG A 5 4.04 16.20 7.40
N GLU A 6 3.89 17.27 6.63
CA GLU A 6 2.77 17.52 5.73
C GLU A 6 2.78 16.58 4.50
N ASP A 7 3.96 16.23 3.96
CA ASP A 7 4.06 15.34 2.81
C ASP A 7 3.53 13.93 3.12
N VAL A 8 3.77 13.45 4.35
CA VAL A 8 3.37 12.11 4.80
C VAL A 8 1.84 11.98 4.85
N ILE A 9 1.14 13.01 5.34
CA ILE A 9 -0.32 12.97 5.45
C ILE A 9 -0.93 12.94 4.05
N VAL A 10 -0.44 13.78 3.13
CA VAL A 10 -0.91 13.80 1.75
C VAL A 10 -0.64 12.46 1.06
N GLU A 11 0.57 11.90 1.22
CA GLU A 11 0.91 10.57 0.69
C GLU A 11 -0.03 9.49 1.25
N ALA A 12 -0.29 9.49 2.55
CA ALA A 12 -1.19 8.53 3.18
C ALA A 12 -2.62 8.63 2.65
N VAL A 13 -3.15 9.84 2.46
CA VAL A 13 -4.48 10.07 1.90
C VAL A 13 -4.55 9.61 0.44
N VAL A 14 -3.53 9.89 -0.37
CA VAL A 14 -3.46 9.41 -1.76
C VAL A 14 -3.46 7.88 -1.81
N VAL A 15 -2.67 7.23 -0.96
CA VAL A 15 -2.63 5.77 -0.86
C VAL A 15 -3.98 5.20 -0.38
N ALA A 16 -4.65 5.87 0.55
CA ALA A 16 -5.98 5.49 1.03
C ALA A 16 -7.04 5.58 -0.09
N ILE A 17 -7.02 6.67 -0.87
CA ILE A 17 -7.90 6.85 -2.03
C ILE A 17 -7.63 5.76 -3.07
N TYR A 18 -6.35 5.52 -3.41
CA TYR A 18 -5.96 4.45 -4.34
C TYR A 18 -6.49 3.09 -3.89
N THR A 19 -6.36 2.77 -2.60
CA THR A 19 -6.86 1.53 -2.00
C THR A 19 -8.40 1.45 -2.08
N GLY A 20 -9.10 2.54 -1.79
CA GLY A 20 -10.55 2.63 -1.92
C GLY A 20 -11.03 2.41 -3.36
N ILE A 21 -10.38 3.05 -4.34
CA ILE A 21 -10.69 2.88 -5.76
C ILE A 21 -10.50 1.42 -6.20
N LEU A 22 -9.39 0.78 -5.79
CA LEU A 22 -9.15 -0.63 -6.12
C LEU A 22 -10.18 -1.59 -5.51
N SER A 23 -10.80 -1.21 -4.39
CA SER A 23 -11.84 -2.03 -3.77
C SER A 23 -13.15 -2.07 -4.58
N LEU A 24 -13.40 -1.09 -5.46
CA LEU A 24 -14.61 -1.03 -6.30
C LEU A 24 -14.72 -2.20 -7.28
N PRO A 25 -13.74 -2.44 -8.19
CA PRO A 25 -13.83 -3.59 -9.11
C PRO A 25 -13.82 -4.91 -8.35
N LEU A 26 -13.04 -5.03 -7.25
CA LEU A 26 -13.05 -6.22 -6.40
C LEU A 26 -14.42 -6.50 -5.77
N SER A 27 -15.18 -5.45 -5.46
CA SER A 27 -16.54 -5.58 -4.92
C SER A 27 -17.54 -6.09 -5.96
N LEU A 28 -17.24 -5.97 -7.27
CA LEU A 28 -18.09 -6.50 -8.34
C LEU A 28 -17.95 -8.02 -8.53
N PHE A 29 -16.87 -8.63 -8.02
CA PHE A 29 -16.64 -10.07 -8.14
C PHE A 29 -17.39 -10.91 -7.07
N SER A 30 -18.31 -10.32 -6.32
CA SER A 30 -19.12 -11.00 -5.28
C SER A 30 -18.33 -11.94 -4.37
N ILE A 31 -17.13 -11.52 -3.96
CA ILE A 31 -16.31 -12.28 -3.02
C ILE A 31 -16.96 -12.20 -1.65
N ASP A 32 -17.56 -13.29 -1.17
CA ASP A 32 -18.29 -13.31 0.12
C ASP A 32 -17.34 -13.37 1.33
N ASP A 33 -16.21 -14.06 1.20
CA ASP A 33 -15.21 -14.17 2.26
C ASP A 33 -14.47 -12.83 2.48
N PRO A 34 -14.66 -12.15 3.63
CA PRO A 34 -14.00 -10.89 3.90
C PRO A 34 -12.48 -11.00 3.96
N ALA A 35 -11.93 -12.11 4.47
CA ALA A 35 -10.49 -12.32 4.55
C ALA A 35 -9.90 -12.44 3.15
N LEU A 36 -10.53 -13.23 2.27
CA LEU A 36 -10.10 -13.34 0.88
C LEU A 36 -10.20 -11.99 0.14
N PHE A 37 -11.30 -11.24 0.36
CA PHE A 37 -11.47 -9.91 -0.22
C PHE A 37 -10.33 -8.97 0.15
N PHE A 38 -10.03 -8.83 1.46
CA PHE A 38 -8.97 -7.93 1.92
C PHE A 38 -7.58 -8.41 1.52
N PHE A 39 -7.33 -9.72 1.54
CA PHE A 39 -6.09 -10.30 1.03
C PHE A 39 -5.83 -9.90 -0.42
N LEU A 40 -6.82 -10.14 -1.29
CA LEU A 40 -6.71 -9.80 -2.71
C LEU A 40 -6.55 -8.30 -2.91
N LEU A 41 -7.26 -7.47 -2.14
CA LEU A 41 -7.11 -6.03 -2.21
C LEU A 41 -5.68 -5.58 -1.89
N GLY A 42 -5.09 -6.04 -0.78
CA GLY A 42 -3.71 -5.70 -0.41
C GLY A 42 -2.69 -6.22 -1.42
N PHE A 43 -2.86 -7.48 -1.85
CA PHE A 43 -1.99 -8.12 -2.85
C PHE A 43 -2.01 -7.37 -4.20
N VAL A 44 -3.21 -7.08 -4.71
CA VAL A 44 -3.40 -6.38 -5.98
C VAL A 44 -2.91 -4.94 -5.87
N LYS A 45 -3.17 -4.26 -4.74
CA LYS A 45 -2.69 -2.90 -4.49
C LYS A 45 -1.17 -2.82 -4.58
N HIS A 46 -0.42 -3.67 -3.87
CA HIS A 46 1.05 -3.62 -3.91
C HIS A 46 1.59 -3.98 -5.28
N GLY A 47 1.07 -5.07 -5.87
CA GLY A 47 1.49 -5.55 -7.19
C GLY A 47 1.25 -4.51 -8.29
N LEU A 48 0.04 -3.94 -8.34
CA LEU A 48 -0.28 -2.87 -9.30
C LEU A 48 0.48 -1.59 -9.00
N GLY A 49 0.71 -1.24 -7.73
CA GLY A 49 1.53 -0.09 -7.37
C GLY A 49 2.96 -0.21 -7.91
N SER A 50 3.55 -1.40 -7.83
CA SER A 50 4.84 -1.69 -8.44
C SER A 50 4.78 -1.62 -9.96
N PHE A 51 3.77 -2.24 -10.58
CA PHE A 51 3.61 -2.29 -12.04
C PHE A 51 3.39 -0.91 -12.67
N LEU A 52 2.58 -0.06 -12.03
CA LEU A 52 2.32 1.32 -12.46
C LEU A 52 3.49 2.28 -12.16
N GLY A 53 4.57 1.78 -11.53
CA GLY A 53 5.76 2.58 -11.22
C GLY A 53 5.60 3.53 -10.03
N LEU A 54 4.58 3.35 -9.18
CA LEU A 54 4.37 4.17 -7.98
C LEU A 54 5.54 4.02 -6.99
N HIS A 55 6.15 2.83 -6.93
CA HIS A 55 7.36 2.57 -6.16
C HIS A 55 8.56 3.42 -6.64
N SER A 56 8.76 3.50 -7.95
CA SER A 56 9.80 4.36 -8.54
C SER A 56 9.48 5.84 -8.38
N LEU A 57 8.20 6.24 -8.45
CA LEU A 57 7.77 7.60 -8.14
C LEU A 57 8.10 7.97 -6.69
N TYR A 58 7.87 7.05 -5.74
CA TYR A 58 8.25 7.22 -4.35
C TYR A 58 9.77 7.39 -4.18
N CYS A 59 10.59 6.51 -4.80
CA CYS A 59 12.05 6.66 -4.80
C CYS A 59 12.48 8.03 -5.34
N ARG A 60 11.93 8.47 -6.48
CA ARG A 60 12.27 9.76 -7.08
C ARG A 60 11.91 10.94 -6.20
N ARG A 61 10.73 10.90 -5.58
CA ARG A 61 10.26 11.97 -4.68
C ARG A 61 11.15 12.07 -3.43
N LYS A 62 11.61 10.94 -2.87
CA LYS A 62 12.38 10.93 -1.63
C LYS A 62 13.89 11.08 -1.83
N LEU A 63 14.47 10.57 -2.92
CA LEU A 63 15.93 10.49 -3.12
C LEU A 63 16.43 11.29 -4.35
N GLY A 64 15.55 11.70 -5.25
CA GLY A 64 15.88 12.50 -6.44
C GLY A 64 15.57 11.80 -7.77
N PRO A 65 15.57 12.54 -8.90
CA PRO A 65 14.98 12.10 -10.17
C PRO A 65 15.64 10.88 -10.82
N THR A 66 16.89 10.58 -10.46
CA THR A 66 17.65 9.44 -11.00
C THR A 66 17.38 8.12 -10.29
N TRP A 67 16.60 8.11 -9.20
CA TRP A 67 16.38 6.90 -8.40
C TRP A 67 15.13 6.14 -8.83
N PHE A 68 15.24 4.82 -8.96
CA PHE A 68 14.16 3.93 -9.35
C PHE A 68 14.01 2.78 -8.37
N SER A 69 12.81 2.21 -8.28
CA SER A 69 12.61 0.97 -7.54
C SER A 69 13.14 -0.19 -8.37
N ASN A 70 14.12 -0.90 -7.83
CA ASN A 70 14.68 -2.13 -8.39
C ASN A 70 14.34 -3.29 -7.46
N GLY A 71 13.42 -4.14 -7.88
CA GLY A 71 13.03 -5.33 -7.15
C GLY A 71 12.78 -6.49 -8.09
N SER A 72 13.22 -7.67 -7.69
CA SER A 72 12.92 -8.88 -8.46
C SER A 72 11.41 -9.18 -8.40
N TYR A 73 10.92 -9.92 -9.39
CA TYR A 73 9.53 -10.39 -9.40
C TYR A 73 9.18 -11.18 -8.14
N LEU A 74 10.10 -12.03 -7.66
CA LEU A 74 9.90 -12.80 -6.44
C LEU A 74 9.76 -11.88 -5.22
N GLN A 75 10.58 -10.84 -5.14
CA GLN A 75 10.52 -9.90 -4.02
C GLN A 75 9.20 -9.11 -4.02
N ILE A 76 8.76 -8.61 -5.18
CA ILE A 76 7.47 -7.93 -5.33
C ILE A 76 6.33 -8.88 -4.95
N LEU A 77 6.38 -10.14 -5.40
CA LEU A 77 5.38 -11.14 -5.06
C LEU A 77 5.30 -11.37 -3.55
N LEU A 78 6.44 -11.57 -2.88
CA LEU A 78 6.49 -11.77 -1.43
C LEU A 78 5.99 -10.55 -0.65
N GLU A 79 6.36 -9.35 -1.09
CA GLU A 79 5.84 -8.11 -0.50
C GLU A 79 4.33 -7.96 -0.71
N SER A 80 3.80 -8.31 -1.89
CA SER A 80 2.36 -8.32 -2.16
C SER A 80 1.62 -9.33 -1.28
N VAL A 81 2.18 -10.51 -1.06
CA VAL A 81 1.61 -11.49 -0.11
C VAL A 81 1.63 -10.91 1.30
N GLY A 82 2.74 -10.32 1.73
CA GLY A 82 2.86 -9.69 3.05
C GLY A 82 1.84 -8.57 3.25
N GLU A 83 1.66 -7.69 2.26
CA GLU A 83 0.66 -6.63 2.32
C GLU A 83 -0.76 -7.19 2.31
N GLY A 84 -1.04 -8.23 1.52
CA GLY A 84 -2.32 -8.96 1.58
C GLY A 84 -2.62 -9.50 2.98
N LEU A 85 -1.64 -10.10 3.65
CA LEU A 85 -1.81 -10.60 5.02
C LEU A 85 -2.07 -9.46 6.03
N LEU A 86 -1.38 -8.33 5.89
CA LEU A 86 -1.66 -7.14 6.71
C LEU A 86 -3.08 -6.62 6.48
N PHE A 87 -3.56 -6.63 5.24
CA PHE A 87 -4.92 -6.24 4.92
C PHE A 87 -5.97 -7.16 5.56
N ILE A 88 -5.74 -8.47 5.67
CA ILE A 88 -6.62 -9.37 6.44
C ILE A 88 -6.70 -8.90 7.90
N LEU A 89 -5.54 -8.65 8.52
CA LEU A 89 -5.45 -8.29 9.93
C LEU A 89 -6.19 -6.98 10.23
N PHE A 90 -5.98 -5.94 9.43
CA PHE A 90 -6.67 -4.67 9.58
C PHE A 90 -8.11 -4.69 9.07
N GLY A 91 -8.43 -5.54 8.09
CA GLY A 91 -9.79 -5.75 7.59
C GLY A 91 -10.72 -6.27 8.67
N ASN A 92 -10.25 -7.18 9.52
CA ASN A 92 -11.00 -7.65 10.67
C ASN A 92 -11.28 -6.53 11.70
N LEU A 93 -10.37 -5.58 11.84
CA LEU A 93 -10.56 -4.40 12.71
C LEU A 93 -11.55 -3.40 12.11
N TYR A 94 -11.38 -3.06 10.83
CA TYR A 94 -12.14 -1.99 10.17
C TYR A 94 -13.48 -2.41 9.55
N SER A 95 -13.70 -3.70 9.31
CA SER A 95 -14.97 -4.25 8.79
C SER A 95 -16.20 -3.89 9.64
N ARG A 96 -15.99 -3.54 10.92
CA ARG A 96 -17.05 -3.11 11.84
C ARG A 96 -17.36 -1.61 11.75
N LEU A 97 -16.50 -0.83 11.10
CA LEU A 97 -16.55 0.63 11.08
C LEU A 97 -17.22 1.19 9.80
N GLY A 98 -17.58 0.34 8.83
CA GLY A 98 -18.32 0.74 7.65
C GLY A 98 -18.32 -0.33 6.55
N GLY A 99 -18.74 0.06 5.34
CA GLY A 99 -18.71 -0.81 4.16
C GLY A 99 -17.29 -1.15 3.69
N ARG A 100 -17.17 -2.08 2.73
CA ARG A 100 -15.88 -2.56 2.19
C ARG A 100 -14.97 -1.43 1.70
N ILE A 101 -15.54 -0.41 1.05
CA ILE A 101 -14.80 0.75 0.53
C ILE A 101 -14.24 1.62 1.66
N MET A 102 -15.06 1.92 2.68
CA MET A 102 -14.60 2.69 3.83
C MET A 102 -13.52 1.92 4.60
N SER A 103 -13.72 0.61 4.77
CA SER A 103 -12.71 -0.27 5.38
C SER A 103 -11.41 -0.23 4.58
N ALA A 104 -11.46 -0.38 3.26
CA ALA A 104 -10.31 -0.29 2.37
C ALA A 104 -9.55 1.06 2.51
N PHE A 105 -10.28 2.17 2.53
CA PHE A 105 -9.71 3.50 2.73
C PHE A 105 -8.99 3.59 4.08
N MET A 106 -9.65 3.18 5.18
CA MET A 106 -9.09 3.24 6.53
C MET A 106 -7.87 2.34 6.72
N ILE A 107 -7.88 1.15 6.11
CA ILE A 107 -6.73 0.24 6.07
C ILE A 107 -5.56 0.91 5.34
N GLY A 108 -5.80 1.43 4.13
CA GLY A 108 -4.77 2.10 3.33
C GLY A 108 -4.13 3.30 4.06
N LEU A 109 -4.97 4.13 4.69
CA LEU A 109 -4.53 5.27 5.49
C LEU A 109 -3.69 4.81 6.68
N SER A 110 -4.20 3.85 7.46
CA SER A 110 -3.56 3.38 8.69
C SER A 110 -2.23 2.72 8.40
N LEU A 111 -2.19 1.78 7.45
CA LEU A 111 -0.97 1.06 7.11
C LEU A 111 0.12 2.00 6.60
N HIS A 112 -0.22 2.98 5.76
CA HIS A 112 0.78 3.93 5.28
C HIS A 112 1.37 4.78 6.41
N LEU A 113 0.52 5.28 7.32
CA LEU A 113 0.99 6.05 8.49
C LEU A 113 1.83 5.19 9.44
N LEU A 114 1.45 3.92 9.66
CA LEU A 114 2.23 3.00 10.49
C LEU A 114 3.57 2.66 9.85
N PHE A 115 3.61 2.51 8.51
CA PHE A 115 4.85 2.22 7.80
C PHE A 115 5.84 3.38 7.85
N GLU A 116 5.34 4.61 7.89
CA GLU A 116 6.17 5.77 8.16
C GLU A 116 6.63 5.78 9.63
N LEU A 117 5.71 5.62 10.58
CA LEU A 117 6.00 5.67 12.03
C LEU A 117 7.04 4.64 12.45
N PHE A 118 6.95 3.42 11.92
CA PHE A 118 7.89 2.32 12.21
C PHE A 118 9.08 2.27 11.24
N SER A 119 9.27 3.28 10.40
CA SER A 119 10.41 3.40 9.46
C SER A 119 10.51 2.27 8.43
N PHE A 120 9.41 1.55 8.14
CA PHE A 120 9.39 0.54 7.08
C PHE A 120 9.66 1.15 5.70
N HIS A 121 9.19 2.37 5.43
CA HIS A 121 9.54 3.07 4.19
C HIS A 121 11.03 3.41 4.09
N SER A 122 11.71 3.66 5.21
CA SER A 122 13.17 3.86 5.19
C SER A 122 13.91 2.58 4.81
N LEU A 123 13.41 1.42 5.25
CA LEU A 123 13.92 0.11 4.80
C LEU A 123 13.63 -0.08 3.30
N PHE A 124 12.43 0.25 2.83
CA PHE A 124 12.10 0.24 1.41
C PHE A 124 13.10 1.10 0.62
N LEU A 125 13.32 2.37 0.99
CA LEU A 125 14.26 3.25 0.29
C LEU A 125 15.67 2.67 0.23
N LYS A 126 16.14 2.09 1.35
CA LYS A 126 17.49 1.51 1.45
C LYS A 126 17.68 0.25 0.60
N TYR A 127 16.67 -0.61 0.53
CA TYR A 127 16.80 -1.94 -0.10
C TYR A 127 16.16 -2.04 -1.48
N ARG A 128 15.34 -1.07 -1.88
CA ARG A 128 14.60 -1.08 -3.14
C ARG A 128 14.97 0.04 -4.07
N CYS A 129 15.47 1.18 -3.59
CA CYS A 129 15.80 2.27 -4.48
C CYS A 129 17.27 2.19 -4.90
N SER A 130 17.52 2.25 -6.21
CA SER A 130 18.86 2.37 -6.81
C SER A 130 18.84 3.37 -7.97
N THR A 131 19.98 3.96 -8.28
CA THR A 131 20.18 4.82 -9.46
C THR A 131 20.32 4.01 -10.74
#